data_AF-A0A522EXA8-F1
#
_entry.id   AF-A0A522EXA8-F1
#
_cell.length_a   1.000
_cell.length_b   1.000
_cell.length_c   1.000
_cell.angle_alpha   90.00
_cell.angle_beta   90.00
_cell.angle_gamma   90.00
#
_symmetry.space_group_name_H-M   'P 1'
#
loop_
_entity.id
_entity.type
_entity.pdbx_description
1 polymer ?
#
loop_
_entity_poly.entity_id
_entity_poly.type
_entity_poly.pdbx_seq_one_letter_code
_entity_poly.pdbx_strand_id
1 'polypeptide(L)'
;MRSSLTKILVFVVSFFVLNLAYSQAKVEINIGIYAPFANENSIVGRTLLVTLEALRDQINAQGINYTFYTLDQLPANQDAVKTIEKFVAAHQIKVLLTEGTRDGMFIAPIAKSSHFLHLNVGGDPKIEDGTNTFATLSPEFTKDMQQLLSLKHKMSENLDLDTLVAVQKLIKKLEANPQIFQLFQLLNQSVIQAVKQDSHCSSQQIAMQLQALSSKQA
;
A
#
# COMPACT_ATOMS: atom_id res chain seq x y z
N MET A 1 3.99 -17.28 60.95
CA MET A 1 4.69 -16.50 59.90
C MET A 1 4.88 -17.23 58.55
N ARG A 2 4.40 -18.47 58.32
CA ARG A 2 4.55 -19.18 57.02
C ARG A 2 3.49 -18.86 55.95
N SER A 3 2.37 -18.24 56.31
CA SER A 3 1.23 -17.97 55.40
C SER A 3 1.38 -16.74 54.49
N SER A 4 2.25 -15.79 54.87
CA SER A 4 2.42 -14.52 54.12
C SER A 4 3.30 -14.68 52.87
N LEU A 5 4.36 -15.48 52.94
CA LEU A 5 5.33 -15.67 51.85
C LEU A 5 4.74 -16.40 50.64
N THR A 6 3.82 -17.35 50.86
CA THR A 6 3.17 -18.10 49.76
C THR A 6 2.20 -17.21 48.96
N LYS A 7 1.54 -16.24 49.61
CA LYS A 7 0.63 -15.31 48.93
C LYS A 7 1.38 -14.31 48.05
N ILE A 8 2.55 -13.84 48.48
CA ILE A 8 3.40 -12.94 47.69
C ILE A 8 3.95 -13.67 46.46
N LEU A 9 4.39 -14.92 46.61
CA LEU A 9 4.90 -15.71 45.48
C LEU A 9 3.82 -15.98 44.41
N VAL A 10 2.59 -16.29 44.83
CA VAL A 10 1.45 -16.46 43.91
C VAL A 10 1.10 -15.16 43.19
N PHE A 11 1.21 -14.01 43.86
CA PHE A 11 0.94 -12.71 43.24
C PHE A 11 2.02 -12.34 42.21
N VAL A 12 3.31 -12.56 42.51
CA VAL A 12 4.42 -12.25 41.59
C VAL A 12 4.40 -13.18 40.37
N VAL A 13 4.10 -14.46 40.56
CA VAL A 13 3.96 -15.42 39.44
C VAL A 13 2.72 -15.10 38.60
N SER A 14 1.59 -14.73 39.23
CA SER A 14 0.39 -14.32 38.47
C SER A 14 0.61 -13.02 37.70
N PHE A 15 1.35 -12.05 38.27
CA PHE A 15 1.70 -10.80 37.59
C PHE A 15 2.67 -11.03 36.42
N PHE A 16 3.60 -11.99 36.54
CA PHE A 16 4.49 -12.38 35.44
C PHE A 16 3.77 -13.17 34.35
N VAL A 17 2.86 -14.08 34.70
CA VAL A 17 2.10 -14.89 33.73
C VAL A 17 1.08 -14.02 32.97
N LEU A 18 0.48 -13.01 33.61
CA LEU A 18 -0.40 -12.04 32.92
C LEU A 18 0.36 -11.09 31.99
N ASN A 19 1.62 -10.76 32.27
CA ASN A 19 2.46 -9.97 31.35
C ASN A 19 3.03 -10.79 30.19
N LEU A 20 3.20 -12.12 30.34
CA LEU A 20 3.68 -12.98 29.25
C LEU A 20 2.65 -13.29 28.16
N ALA A 21 1.36 -13.00 28.39
CA ALA A 21 0.28 -13.33 27.46
C ALA A 21 -0.22 -12.13 26.62
N TYR A 22 0.39 -10.94 26.74
CA TYR A 22 0.17 -9.86 25.77
C TYR A 22 1.04 -10.10 24.53
N SER A 23 0.76 -11.17 23.80
CA SER A 23 1.13 -11.20 22.39
C SER A 23 0.34 -10.06 21.76
N GLN A 24 1.01 -8.95 21.43
CA GLN A 24 0.39 -7.88 20.64
C GLN A 24 -0.23 -8.54 19.42
N ALA A 25 -1.57 -8.56 19.36
CA ALA A 25 -2.29 -9.09 18.22
C ALA A 25 -1.75 -8.39 16.97
N LYS A 26 -1.28 -9.18 15.99
CA LYS A 26 -0.76 -8.63 14.75
C LYS A 26 -1.88 -7.85 14.06
N VAL A 27 -1.65 -6.58 13.76
CA VAL A 27 -2.64 -5.77 13.04
C VAL A 27 -2.53 -6.07 11.56
N GLU A 28 -3.63 -6.48 10.94
CA GLU A 28 -3.67 -6.72 9.51
C GLU A 28 -4.11 -5.46 8.74
N ILE A 29 -3.35 -5.12 7.70
CA ILE A 29 -3.63 -4.02 6.78
C ILE A 29 -3.69 -4.57 5.37
N ASN A 30 -4.90 -4.60 4.83
CA ASN A 30 -5.17 -5.07 3.48
C ASN A 30 -5.05 -3.90 2.51
N ILE A 31 -4.13 -4.04 1.56
CA ILE A 31 -3.85 -3.06 0.52
C ILE A 31 -4.32 -3.62 -0.81
N GLY A 32 -5.23 -2.93 -1.47
CA GLY A 32 -5.63 -3.20 -2.84
C GLY A 32 -4.69 -2.55 -3.83
N ILE A 33 -4.45 -3.19 -4.95
CA ILE A 33 -3.72 -2.63 -6.09
C ILE A 33 -4.66 -2.70 -7.30
N TYR A 34 -5.11 -1.54 -7.77
CA TYR A 34 -5.91 -1.40 -8.98
C TYR A 34 -5.02 -0.86 -10.10
N ALA A 35 -4.65 -1.75 -11.02
CA ALA A 35 -3.71 -1.47 -12.10
C ALA A 35 -3.89 -2.51 -13.22
N PRO A 36 -3.29 -2.32 -14.41
CA PRO A 36 -3.25 -3.35 -15.43
C PRO A 36 -2.49 -4.59 -14.93
N PHE A 37 -3.21 -5.70 -14.77
CA PHE A 37 -2.70 -7.04 -14.47
C PHE A 37 -2.98 -8.03 -15.60
N ALA A 38 -3.96 -7.73 -16.45
CA ALA A 38 -4.16 -8.42 -17.71
C ALA A 38 -3.47 -7.69 -18.88
N ASN A 39 -3.35 -8.37 -20.01
CA ASN A 39 -2.98 -7.80 -21.31
C ASN A 39 -1.50 -7.40 -21.43
N GLU A 40 -1.15 -6.74 -22.53
CA GLU A 40 0.21 -6.25 -22.80
C GLU A 40 0.74 -5.28 -21.74
N ASN A 41 -0.16 -4.54 -21.06
CA ASN A 41 0.18 -3.58 -20.01
C ASN A 41 0.34 -4.21 -18.62
N SER A 42 0.17 -5.54 -18.48
CA SER A 42 0.24 -6.25 -17.20
C SER A 42 1.54 -6.03 -16.40
N ILE A 43 2.59 -5.53 -17.06
CA ILE A 43 3.87 -5.25 -16.43
C ILE A 43 3.75 -4.12 -15.39
N VAL A 44 2.83 -3.17 -15.59
CA VAL A 44 2.58 -2.07 -14.66
C VAL A 44 2.14 -2.61 -13.29
N GLY A 45 1.04 -3.36 -13.26
CA GLY A 45 0.54 -3.95 -12.02
C GLY A 45 1.55 -4.92 -11.39
N ARG A 46 2.22 -5.75 -12.20
CA ARG A 46 3.22 -6.71 -11.68
C ARG A 46 4.42 -6.03 -11.05
N THR A 47 4.99 -5.01 -11.70
CA THR A 47 6.13 -4.26 -11.14
C THR A 47 5.72 -3.57 -9.86
N LEU A 48 4.53 -2.97 -9.81
CA LEU A 48 4.01 -2.32 -8.60
C LEU A 48 3.82 -3.31 -7.45
N LEU A 49 3.23 -4.49 -7.71
CA LEU A 49 3.06 -5.55 -6.71
C LEU A 49 4.41 -6.04 -6.17
N VAL A 50 5.35 -6.40 -7.04
CA VAL A 50 6.68 -6.88 -6.63
C VAL A 50 7.43 -5.81 -5.84
N THR A 51 7.31 -4.55 -6.25
CA THR A 51 7.90 -3.42 -5.51
C THR A 51 7.32 -3.34 -4.10
N LEU A 52 5.99 -3.38 -3.95
CA LEU A 52 5.33 -3.32 -2.64
C LEU A 52 5.64 -4.53 -1.75
N GLU A 53 5.75 -5.73 -2.32
CA GLU A 53 6.17 -6.94 -1.61
C GLU A 53 7.61 -6.82 -1.09
N ALA A 54 8.53 -6.36 -1.94
CA ALA A 54 9.91 -6.09 -1.53
C ALA A 54 9.97 -5.02 -0.43
N LEU A 55 9.16 -3.97 -0.53
CA LEU A 55 9.08 -2.91 0.49
C LEU A 55 8.54 -3.44 1.82
N ARG A 56 7.47 -4.23 1.80
CA ARG A 56 6.92 -4.90 3.00
C ARG A 56 8.01 -5.68 3.73
N ASP A 57 8.83 -6.41 2.99
CA ASP A 57 9.87 -7.27 3.57
C ASP A 57 11.06 -6.46 4.12
N GLN A 58 11.25 -5.22 3.64
CA GLN A 58 12.32 -4.31 4.09
C GLN A 58 11.91 -3.42 5.28
N ILE A 59 10.63 -3.10 5.45
CA ILE A 59 10.19 -2.20 6.51
C ILE A 59 10.05 -2.90 7.86
N ASN A 60 10.43 -2.21 8.93
CA ASN A 60 10.06 -2.64 10.28
C ASN A 60 8.57 -2.29 10.53
N ALA A 61 7.70 -3.26 10.31
CA ALA A 61 6.26 -3.11 10.44
C ALA A 61 5.74 -3.14 11.89
N GLN A 62 6.60 -3.29 12.91
CA GLN A 62 6.22 -3.24 14.35
C GLN A 62 4.94 -4.05 14.71
N GLY A 63 4.82 -5.28 14.23
CA GLY A 63 3.65 -6.13 14.48
C GLY A 63 2.47 -5.90 13.52
N ILE A 64 2.63 -5.08 12.49
CA ILE A 64 1.68 -4.93 11.39
C ILE A 64 2.00 -5.97 10.30
N ASN A 65 0.95 -6.60 9.77
CA ASN A 65 1.02 -7.48 8.61
C ASN A 65 0.34 -6.81 7.41
N TYR A 66 1.08 -6.65 6.31
CA TYR A 66 0.54 -6.10 5.06
C TYR A 66 0.21 -7.24 4.09
N THR A 67 -1.05 -7.30 3.67
CA THR A 67 -1.54 -8.25 2.67
C THR A 67 -1.94 -7.48 1.41
N PHE A 68 -1.46 -7.92 0.25
CA PHE A 68 -1.74 -7.28 -1.03
C PHE A 68 -2.79 -8.06 -1.82
N TYR A 69 -3.80 -7.35 -2.32
CA TYR A 69 -4.83 -7.88 -3.21
C TYR A 69 -4.77 -7.11 -4.53
N THR A 70 -5.01 -7.80 -5.64
CA THR A 70 -4.94 -7.17 -6.97
C THR A 70 -6.31 -7.18 -7.63
N LEU A 71 -6.63 -6.08 -8.29
CA LEU A 71 -7.79 -5.95 -9.18
C LEU A 71 -7.27 -5.39 -10.51
N ASP A 72 -7.59 -6.10 -11.59
CA ASP A 72 -7.24 -5.63 -12.93
C ASP A 72 -7.97 -4.34 -13.29
N GLN A 73 -7.35 -3.52 -14.13
CA GLN A 73 -7.95 -2.27 -14.59
C GLN A 73 -9.22 -2.56 -15.39
N LEU A 74 -10.30 -1.88 -15.04
CA LEU A 74 -11.60 -2.03 -15.69
C LEU A 74 -11.90 -0.80 -16.58
N PRO A 75 -12.70 -0.96 -17.65
CA PRO A 75 -13.25 0.17 -18.38
C PRO A 75 -14.05 1.08 -17.43
N ALA A 76 -13.82 2.39 -17.49
CA ALA A 76 -14.46 3.35 -16.60
C ALA A 76 -15.98 3.47 -16.85
N ASN A 77 -16.78 2.70 -16.12
CA ASN A 77 -18.25 2.70 -16.18
C ASN A 77 -18.86 2.34 -14.81
N GLN A 78 -20.19 2.32 -14.70
CA GLN A 78 -20.88 2.03 -13.43
C GLN A 78 -20.64 0.60 -12.90
N ASP A 79 -20.43 -0.37 -13.78
CA ASP A 79 -20.15 -1.74 -13.38
C ASP A 79 -18.74 -1.88 -12.78
N ALA A 80 -17.79 -1.08 -13.27
CA ALA A 80 -16.46 -0.97 -12.69
C ALA A 80 -16.53 -0.40 -11.26
N VAL A 81 -17.33 0.65 -11.01
CA VAL A 81 -17.53 1.19 -9.65
C VAL A 81 -18.01 0.11 -8.69
N LYS A 82 -19.09 -0.61 -9.04
CA LYS A 82 -19.64 -1.70 -8.20
C LYS A 82 -18.62 -2.81 -7.97
N THR A 83 -17.79 -3.12 -8.97
CA THR A 83 -16.76 -4.15 -8.87
C THR A 83 -15.65 -3.74 -7.90
N ILE A 84 -15.21 -2.48 -7.98
CA ILE A 84 -14.20 -1.91 -7.06
C ILE A 84 -14.75 -1.90 -5.63
N GLU A 85 -15.97 -1.46 -5.41
CA GLU A 85 -16.59 -1.45 -4.09
C GLU A 85 -16.70 -2.86 -3.50
N LYS A 86 -17.11 -3.84 -4.30
CA LYS A 86 -17.15 -5.25 -3.90
C LYS A 86 -15.76 -5.77 -3.56
N PHE A 87 -14.75 -5.44 -4.36
CA PHE A 87 -13.36 -5.81 -4.12
C PHE A 87 -12.84 -5.24 -2.80
N VAL A 88 -13.10 -3.95 -2.54
CA VAL A 88 -12.75 -3.27 -1.29
C VAL A 88 -13.45 -3.92 -0.10
N ALA A 89 -14.76 -4.18 -0.20
CA ALA A 89 -15.53 -4.78 0.89
C ALA A 89 -15.11 -6.23 1.16
N ALA A 90 -14.94 -7.05 0.12
CA ALA A 90 -14.63 -8.48 0.25
C ALA A 90 -13.27 -8.73 0.92
N HIS A 91 -12.30 -7.86 0.66
CA HIS A 91 -10.95 -7.98 1.22
C HIS A 91 -10.70 -6.98 2.36
N GLN A 92 -11.71 -6.25 2.82
CA GLN A 92 -11.59 -5.23 3.87
C GLN A 92 -10.42 -4.25 3.60
N ILE A 93 -10.32 -3.80 2.34
CA ILE A 93 -9.20 -2.99 1.87
C ILE A 93 -9.24 -1.65 2.58
N LYS A 94 -8.17 -1.35 3.32
CA LYS A 94 -8.02 -0.06 4.00
C LYS A 94 -7.40 0.99 3.08
N VAL A 95 -6.52 0.54 2.19
CA VAL A 95 -5.77 1.38 1.26
C VAL A 95 -5.86 0.79 -0.14
N LEU A 96 -6.38 1.54 -1.10
CA LEU A 96 -6.37 1.19 -2.51
C LEU A 96 -5.29 2.01 -3.22
N LEU A 97 -4.37 1.32 -3.88
CA LEU A 97 -3.27 1.92 -4.62
C LEU A 97 -3.52 1.85 -6.12
N THR A 98 -3.22 2.93 -6.83
CA THR A 98 -3.36 3.06 -8.29
C THR A 98 -2.13 3.72 -8.89
N GLU A 99 -2.00 3.65 -10.21
CA GLU A 99 -0.95 4.33 -10.97
C GLU A 99 -1.55 5.26 -12.03
N GLY A 100 -0.95 6.43 -12.21
CA GLY A 100 -1.28 7.38 -13.26
C GLY A 100 -2.55 8.20 -13.03
N THR A 101 -2.67 9.30 -13.77
CA THR A 101 -3.76 10.27 -13.62
C THR A 101 -5.13 9.70 -13.96
N ARG A 102 -5.23 8.81 -14.97
CA ARG A 102 -6.52 8.28 -15.43
C ARG A 102 -7.20 7.45 -14.36
N ASP A 103 -6.49 6.47 -13.80
CA ASP A 103 -7.02 5.63 -12.73
C ASP A 103 -7.17 6.44 -11.44
N GLY A 104 -6.26 7.38 -11.19
CA GLY A 104 -6.37 8.34 -10.10
C GLY A 104 -7.70 9.10 -10.10
N MET A 105 -8.04 9.74 -11.22
CA MET A 105 -9.30 10.48 -11.37
C MET A 105 -10.54 9.58 -11.26
N PHE A 106 -10.45 8.32 -11.69
CA PHE A 106 -11.57 7.39 -11.63
C PHE A 106 -11.83 6.88 -10.21
N ILE A 107 -10.77 6.58 -9.45
CA ILE A 107 -10.87 6.01 -8.11
C ILE A 107 -11.13 7.07 -7.03
N ALA A 108 -10.60 8.28 -7.16
CA ALA A 108 -10.74 9.34 -6.16
C ALA A 108 -12.20 9.58 -5.68
N PRO A 109 -13.22 9.73 -6.57
CA PRO A 109 -14.60 9.90 -6.12
C PRO A 109 -15.16 8.67 -5.40
N ILE A 110 -14.72 7.46 -5.76
CA ILE A 110 -15.14 6.20 -5.12
C ILE A 110 -14.52 6.08 -3.72
N ALA A 111 -13.25 6.46 -3.58
CA ALA A 111 -12.56 6.48 -2.28
C ALA A 111 -13.28 7.37 -1.27
N LYS A 112 -13.75 8.53 -1.73
CA LYS A 112 -14.54 9.47 -0.93
C LYS A 112 -15.90 8.91 -0.53
N SER A 113 -16.67 8.34 -1.46
CA SER A 113 -18.02 7.81 -1.18
C SER A 113 -18.00 6.54 -0.32
N SER A 114 -16.98 5.71 -0.51
CA SER A 114 -16.88 4.37 0.06
C SER A 114 -15.84 4.28 1.17
N HIS A 115 -15.30 5.44 1.59
CA HIS A 115 -14.59 5.65 2.84
C HIS A 115 -13.29 4.84 3.01
N PHE A 116 -12.59 4.55 1.91
CA PHE A 116 -11.24 3.98 1.94
C PHE A 116 -10.18 5.05 1.62
N LEU A 117 -8.92 4.75 1.94
CA LEU A 117 -7.77 5.58 1.58
C LEU A 117 -7.30 5.21 0.18
N HIS A 118 -7.15 6.18 -0.70
CA HIS A 118 -6.64 6.05 -2.05
C HIS A 118 -5.27 6.70 -2.16
N LEU A 119 -4.28 5.90 -2.55
CA LEU A 119 -2.94 6.37 -2.87
C LEU A 119 -2.72 6.25 -4.38
N ASN A 120 -2.43 7.37 -5.04
CA ASN A 120 -2.15 7.39 -6.46
C ASN A 120 -0.68 7.69 -6.74
N VAL A 121 -0.01 6.75 -7.41
CA VAL A 121 1.41 6.90 -7.80
C VAL A 121 1.49 7.50 -9.19
N GLY A 122 2.21 8.60 -9.34
CA GLY A 122 2.47 9.21 -10.66
C GLY A 122 1.30 9.97 -11.28
N GLY A 123 0.21 10.25 -10.56
CA GLY A 123 -0.88 11.08 -11.08
C GLY A 123 -0.81 12.55 -10.71
N ASP A 124 -1.77 13.30 -11.24
CA ASP A 124 -1.91 14.75 -11.05
C ASP A 124 -2.29 15.07 -9.59
N PRO A 125 -1.51 15.88 -8.85
CA PRO A 125 -1.83 16.30 -7.49
C PRO A 125 -3.21 16.92 -7.32
N LYS A 126 -3.83 17.43 -8.40
CA LYS A 126 -5.18 17.99 -8.37
C LYS A 126 -6.26 16.98 -8.00
N ILE A 127 -5.97 15.68 -8.04
CA ILE A 127 -6.90 14.64 -7.58
C ILE A 127 -6.90 14.47 -6.05
N GLU A 128 -5.92 15.05 -5.35
CA GLU A 128 -5.85 14.99 -3.89
C GLU A 128 -6.99 15.78 -3.26
N ASP A 129 -7.58 15.20 -2.20
CA ASP A 129 -8.58 15.88 -1.37
C ASP A 129 -8.13 16.05 0.08
N GLY A 130 -6.92 15.57 0.41
CA GLY A 130 -6.32 15.64 1.75
C GLY A 130 -7.02 14.79 2.80
N THR A 131 -7.98 13.94 2.42
CA THR A 131 -8.83 13.17 3.36
C THR A 131 -8.96 11.71 2.98
N ASN A 132 -9.27 11.40 1.73
CA ASN A 132 -9.40 10.06 1.19
C ASN A 132 -8.41 9.81 0.06
N THR A 133 -7.97 10.84 -0.66
CA THR A 133 -7.08 10.70 -1.81
C THR A 133 -5.80 11.49 -1.62
N PHE A 134 -4.67 10.79 -1.79
CA PHE A 134 -3.33 11.35 -1.76
C PHE A 134 -2.59 10.87 -3.01
N ALA A 135 -1.85 11.76 -3.66
CA ALA A 135 -1.06 11.44 -4.82
C ALA A 135 0.42 11.65 -4.52
N THR A 136 1.27 10.97 -5.28
CA THR A 136 2.69 11.31 -5.33
C THR A 136 3.05 11.61 -6.77
N LEU A 137 3.62 12.80 -6.99
CA LEU A 137 4.19 13.14 -8.27
C LEU A 137 5.47 12.34 -8.44
N SER A 138 5.44 11.37 -9.36
CA SER A 138 6.63 10.64 -9.77
C SER A 138 6.85 10.71 -11.28
N PRO A 139 7.33 11.84 -11.81
CA PRO A 139 7.62 11.99 -13.23
C PRO A 139 8.62 10.93 -13.71
N GLU A 140 9.59 10.59 -12.87
CA GLU A 140 10.62 9.59 -13.15
C GLU A 140 10.04 8.18 -13.21
N PHE A 141 9.21 7.79 -12.24
CA PHE A 141 8.53 6.49 -12.25
C PHE A 141 7.61 6.38 -13.48
N THR A 142 6.82 7.42 -13.75
CA THR A 142 5.91 7.47 -14.91
C THR A 142 6.68 7.30 -16.21
N LYS A 143 7.80 8.03 -16.36
CA LYS A 143 8.67 7.94 -17.54
C LYS A 143 9.30 6.55 -17.68
N ASP A 144 9.83 6.00 -16.59
CA ASP A 144 10.45 4.67 -16.59
C ASP A 144 9.41 3.58 -16.91
N MET A 145 8.17 3.70 -16.42
CA MET A 145 7.08 2.80 -16.75
C MET A 145 6.70 2.86 -18.24
N GLN A 146 6.60 4.07 -18.82
CA GLN A 146 6.35 4.24 -20.25
C GLN A 146 7.49 3.67 -21.11
N GLN A 147 8.73 3.85 -20.69
CA GLN A 147 9.88 3.25 -21.36
C GLN A 147 9.84 1.72 -21.27
N LEU A 148 9.44 1.16 -20.13
CA LEU A 148 9.31 -0.29 -19.94
C LEU A 148 8.25 -0.88 -20.88
N LEU A 149 7.11 -0.21 -21.03
CA LEU A 149 6.06 -0.61 -21.97
C LEU A 149 6.57 -0.59 -23.42
N SER A 150 7.30 0.47 -23.79
CA SER A 150 7.89 0.62 -25.13
C SER A 150 8.90 -0.49 -25.44
N LEU A 151 9.78 -0.81 -24.48
CA LEU A 151 10.75 -1.90 -24.61
C LEU A 151 10.08 -3.27 -24.69
N LYS A 152 9.01 -3.50 -23.90
CA LYS A 152 8.24 -4.75 -23.94
C LYS A 152 7.55 -4.93 -25.30
N HIS A 153 6.99 -3.87 -25.85
CA HIS A 153 6.40 -3.90 -27.18
C HIS A 153 7.46 -4.24 -28.24
N LYS A 154 8.61 -3.54 -28.23
CA LYS A 154 9.74 -3.87 -29.12
C LYS A 154 10.18 -5.33 -28.98
N MET A 155 10.28 -5.85 -27.76
CA MET A 155 10.65 -7.24 -27.48
C MET A 155 9.63 -8.24 -28.05
N SER A 156 8.35 -7.89 -28.11
CA SER A 156 7.30 -8.71 -28.72
C SER A 156 7.39 -8.75 -30.25
N GLU A 157 7.93 -7.71 -30.87
CA GLU A 157 8.16 -7.64 -32.32
C GLU A 157 9.49 -8.31 -32.72
N ASN A 158 10.55 -8.12 -31.91
CA ASN A 158 11.86 -8.71 -32.15
C ASN A 158 12.61 -8.91 -30.83
N LEU A 159 12.90 -10.17 -30.48
CA LEU A 159 13.63 -10.51 -29.27
C LEU A 159 15.14 -10.38 -29.50
N ASP A 160 15.72 -9.28 -29.04
CA ASP A 160 17.17 -9.06 -29.01
C ASP A 160 17.71 -8.97 -27.56
N LEU A 161 18.96 -9.39 -27.38
CA LEU A 161 19.61 -9.48 -26.06
C LEU A 161 19.72 -8.10 -25.38
N ASP A 162 19.99 -7.05 -26.15
CA ASP A 162 20.14 -5.69 -25.62
C ASP A 162 18.82 -5.16 -25.05
N THR A 163 17.70 -5.47 -25.71
CA THR A 163 16.35 -5.12 -25.26
C THR A 163 16.01 -5.88 -23.98
N LEU A 164 16.37 -7.16 -23.87
CA LEU A 164 16.18 -7.94 -22.65
C LEU A 164 16.99 -7.37 -21.47
N VAL A 165 18.25 -7.00 -21.71
CA VAL A 165 19.10 -6.35 -20.69
C VAL A 165 18.54 -4.99 -20.27
N ALA A 166 18.07 -4.18 -21.23
CA ALA A 166 17.45 -2.89 -20.94
C ALA A 166 16.17 -3.02 -20.10
N VAL A 167 15.31 -3.99 -20.44
CA VAL A 167 14.10 -4.32 -19.66
C VAL A 167 14.47 -4.70 -18.22
N GLN A 168 15.42 -5.62 -18.03
CA GLN A 168 15.84 -6.05 -16.68
C GLN A 168 16.42 -4.89 -15.86
N LYS A 169 17.25 -4.04 -16.48
CA LYS A 169 17.82 -2.87 -15.80
C LYS A 169 16.73 -1.89 -15.37
N LEU A 170 15.73 -1.67 -16.21
CA LEU A 170 14.65 -0.75 -15.93
C LEU A 170 13.69 -1.29 -14.85
N ILE A 171 13.38 -2.59 -14.87
CA ILE A 171 12.61 -3.24 -13.79
C ILE A 171 13.32 -3.05 -12.45
N LYS A 172 14.63 -3.33 -12.37
CA LYS A 172 15.40 -3.11 -11.12
C LYS A 172 15.39 -1.66 -10.64
N LYS A 173 15.41 -0.70 -11.58
CA LYS A 173 15.32 0.73 -11.26
C LYS A 173 13.95 1.07 -10.67
N LEU A 174 12.87 0.51 -11.24
CA LEU A 174 11.50 0.71 -10.77
C LEU A 174 11.25 0.07 -9.41
N GLU A 175 11.78 -1.14 -9.18
CA GLU A 175 11.73 -1.83 -7.87
C GLU A 175 12.45 -1.03 -6.77
N ALA A 176 13.50 -0.29 -7.13
CA ALA A 176 14.25 0.57 -6.23
C ALA A 176 13.77 2.03 -6.24
N ASN A 177 12.55 2.32 -6.74
CA ASN A 177 12.10 3.69 -6.89
C ASN A 177 11.97 4.38 -5.51
N PRO A 178 12.73 5.47 -5.25
CA PRO A 178 12.78 6.10 -3.94
C PRO A 178 11.45 6.75 -3.53
N GLN A 179 10.61 7.13 -4.49
CA GLN A 179 9.36 7.83 -4.21
C GLN A 179 8.25 6.85 -3.79
N ILE A 180 8.20 5.66 -4.40
CA ILE A 180 7.31 4.58 -3.93
C ILE A 180 7.77 4.11 -2.54
N PHE A 181 9.08 3.98 -2.34
CA PHE A 181 9.65 3.65 -1.03
C PHE A 181 9.23 4.69 0.03
N GLN A 182 9.39 5.98 -0.25
CA GLN A 182 8.97 7.06 0.64
C GLN A 182 7.46 7.04 0.92
N LEU A 183 6.63 6.84 -0.11
CA LEU A 183 5.17 6.72 0.05
C LEU A 183 4.81 5.56 0.98
N PHE A 184 5.43 4.39 0.78
CA PHE A 184 5.16 3.22 1.60
C PHE A 184 5.68 3.36 3.04
N GLN A 185 6.83 4.01 3.23
CA GLN A 185 7.33 4.36 4.56
C GLN A 185 6.38 5.33 5.28
N LEU A 186 5.90 6.35 4.59
CA LEU A 186 4.96 7.32 5.14
C LEU A 186 3.63 6.64 5.50
N LEU A 187 3.13 5.75 4.64
CA LEU A 187 1.97 4.91 4.93
C LEU A 187 2.21 4.06 6.19
N ASN A 188 3.34 3.35 6.27
CA ASN A 188 3.64 2.51 7.42
C ASN A 188 3.71 3.30 8.72
N GLN A 189 4.35 4.48 8.71
CA GLN A 189 4.36 5.37 9.88
C GLN A 189 2.94 5.83 10.25
N SER A 190 2.11 6.14 9.26
CA SER A 190 0.72 6.55 9.47
C SER A 190 -0.11 5.44 10.13
N VAL A 191 0.05 4.21 9.64
CA VAL A 191 -0.58 3.02 10.22
C VAL A 191 -0.10 2.80 11.66
N ILE A 192 1.22 2.87 11.92
CA ILE A 192 1.77 2.71 13.28
C ILE A 192 1.15 3.73 14.24
N GLN A 193 1.03 5.00 13.83
CA GLN A 193 0.44 6.04 14.67
C GLN A 193 -1.07 5.81 14.89
N ALA A 194 -1.80 5.40 13.85
CA ALA A 194 -3.21 5.10 13.95
C ALA A 194 -3.48 3.90 14.87
N VAL A 195 -2.69 2.83 14.75
CA VAL A 195 -2.78 1.62 15.60
C VAL A 195 -2.50 1.92 17.08
N LYS A 196 -1.60 2.87 17.37
CA LYS A 196 -1.35 3.32 18.75
C LYS A 196 -2.56 4.00 19.39
N GLN A 197 -3.45 4.58 18.59
CA GLN A 197 -4.67 5.23 19.07
C GLN A 197 -5.84 4.23 19.17
N ASP A 198 -5.94 3.31 18.21
CA ASP A 198 -6.97 2.28 18.15
C ASP A 198 -6.44 1.04 17.42
N SER A 199 -6.49 -0.12 18.07
CA SER A 199 -6.04 -1.40 17.50
C SER A 199 -6.84 -1.83 16.27
N HIS A 200 -8.07 -1.34 16.08
CA HIS A 200 -8.90 -1.65 14.91
C HIS A 200 -8.65 -0.74 13.69
N CYS A 201 -7.91 0.37 13.87
CA CYS A 201 -7.34 1.26 12.85
C CYS A 201 -8.12 1.37 11.51
N SER A 202 -8.93 2.41 11.38
CA SER A 202 -9.71 2.72 10.16
C SER A 202 -8.90 3.44 9.08
N SER A 203 -9.38 3.41 7.84
CA SER A 203 -8.79 4.17 6.72
C SER A 203 -8.70 5.67 7.00
N GLN A 204 -9.68 6.24 7.71
CA GLN A 204 -9.72 7.65 8.09
C GLN A 204 -8.63 7.99 9.10
N GLN A 205 -8.42 7.12 10.10
CA GLN A 205 -7.33 7.31 11.06
C GLN A 205 -5.98 7.27 10.36
N ILE A 206 -5.77 6.33 9.42
CA ILE A 206 -4.55 6.28 8.61
C ILE A 206 -4.40 7.56 7.80
N ALA A 207 -5.45 8.02 7.12
CA ALA A 207 -5.41 9.23 6.30
C ALA A 207 -5.09 10.50 7.12
N MET A 208 -5.67 10.64 8.30
CA MET A 208 -5.37 11.75 9.22
C MET A 208 -3.89 11.76 9.63
N GLN A 209 -3.34 10.59 9.95
CA GLN A 209 -1.91 10.48 10.29
C GLN A 209 -1.03 10.75 9.06
N LEU A 210 -1.43 10.29 7.88
CA LEU A 210 -0.74 10.52 6.62
C LEU A 210 -0.65 12.01 6.31
N GLN A 211 -1.76 12.73 6.40
CA GLN A 211 -1.82 14.18 6.21
C GLN A 211 -0.96 14.92 7.24
N ALA A 212 -1.03 14.52 8.51
CA ALA A 212 -0.24 15.14 9.57
C ALA A 212 1.27 14.92 9.41
N LEU A 213 1.68 13.78 8.84
CA LEU A 213 3.09 13.48 8.57
C LEU A 213 3.59 14.17 7.30
N SER A 214 2.80 14.18 6.22
CA SER A 214 3.18 14.85 4.96
C SER A 214 3.35 16.36 5.16
N SER A 215 2.48 16.99 5.96
CA SER A 215 2.55 18.42 6.27
C SER A 215 3.75 18.82 7.13
N LYS A 216 4.41 17.86 7.81
CA LYS A 216 5.65 18.11 8.58
C LYS A 216 6.92 18.00 7.72
N GLN A 217 6.78 17.44 6.52
CA GLN A 217 7.87 17.24 5.57
C GLN A 217 7.94 18.33 4.49
N ALA A 218 6.88 19.16 4.38
CA ALA A 218 6.80 20.33 3.52
C ALA A 218 7.28 21.60 4.24
#